data_AF-C3MVL1-F1
#
_entry.id   AF-C3MVL1-F1
#
_cell.length_a   1.000
_cell.length_b   1.000
_cell.length_c   1.000
_cell.angle_alpha   90.00
_cell.angle_beta   90.00
_cell.angle_gamma   90.00
#
_symmetry.space_group_name_H-M   'P 1'
#
loop_
_entity.id
_entity.type
_entity.pdbx_description
1 polymer ?
#
loop_
_entity_poly.entity_id
_entity_poly.type
_entity_poly.pdbx_seq_one_letter_code
_entity_poly.pdbx_strand_id
1 'polypeptide(L)' 'MVDLTILIIAHNRKSFLLDAVISCLNQTVSKKRYEIIVVKNFTDE' A
#
# COMPACT_ATOMS: atom_id res chain seq x y z
N MET A 1 16.26 -9.32 -1.44
CA MET A 1 15.18 -10.31 -1.50
C MET A 1 13.97 -9.66 -0.86
N VAL A 2 12.79 -9.81 -1.46
CA VAL A 2 11.54 -9.33 -0.88
C VAL A 2 11.03 -10.45 0.02
N ASP A 3 10.86 -10.15 1.31
CA ASP A 3 10.54 -11.13 2.34
C ASP A 3 9.13 -10.88 2.93
N LEU A 4 8.49 -9.75 2.58
CA LEU A 4 7.19 -9.31 3.07
C LEU A 4 6.35 -8.72 1.93
N THR A 5 5.14 -9.23 1.74
CA THR A 5 4.16 -8.66 0.81
C THR A 5 3.05 -7.98 1.61
N ILE A 6 2.83 -6.70 1.35
CA ILE A 6 1.75 -5.91 1.95
C ILE A 6 0.63 -5.78 0.92
N LEU A 7 -0.54 -6.35 1.20
CA LEU A 7 -1.71 -6.27 0.34
C LEU A 7 -2.73 -5.27 0.89
N ILE A 8 -2.99 -4.20 0.15
CA ILE A 8 -3.99 -3.17 0.50
C ILE A 8 -5.16 -3.26 -0.46
N ILE A 9 -6.34 -3.65 0.04
CA ILE A 9 -7.58 -3.75 -0.74
C ILE A 9 -8.50 -2.60 -0.34
N ALA A 10 -8.90 -1.77 -1.31
CA ALA A 10 -9.80 -0.64 -1.08
C ALA A 10 -10.99 -0.66 -2.06
N HIS A 11 -12.21 -0.79 -1.53
CA HIS A 11 -13.43 -0.81 -2.35
C HIS A 11 -14.01 0.60 -2.61
N ASN A 12 -14.13 1.44 -1.57
CA ASN A 12 -14.70 2.80 -1.68
C ASN A 12 -13.98 3.84 -0.80
N ARG A 13 -12.83 3.50 -0.22
CA ARG A 13 -12.07 4.34 0.72
C ARG A 13 -10.92 5.08 0.04
N LYS A 14 -11.23 5.81 -1.04
CA LYS A 14 -10.23 6.54 -1.86
C LYS A 14 -9.38 7.50 -1.02
N SER A 15 -10.02 8.28 -0.15
CA SER A 15 -9.36 9.28 0.70
C SER A 15 -8.32 8.69 1.67
N PHE A 16 -8.49 7.44 2.10
CA PHE A 16 -7.59 6.80 3.06
C PHE A 16 -6.50 5.94 2.40
N LEU A 17 -6.64 5.64 1.11
CA LEU A 17 -5.73 4.74 0.41
C LEU A 17 -4.31 5.31 0.37
N LEU A 18 -4.17 6.62 0.14
CA LEU A 18 -2.88 7.29 0.11
C LEU A 18 -2.19 7.24 1.47
N ASP A 19 -2.91 7.54 2.55
CA ASP A 19 -2.38 7.50 3.91
C ASP A 19 -1.92 6.09 4.30
N ALA A 20 -2.68 5.07 3.91
CA ALA A 20 -2.31 3.66 4.13
C ALA A 20 -1.00 3.30 3.40
N VAL A 21 -0.87 3.71 2.13
CA VAL A 21 0.37 3.49 1.37
C VAL A 21 1.55 4.25 2.00
N ILE A 22 1.35 5.51 2.39
CA ILE A 22 2.38 6.33 3.05
C ILE A 22 2.81 5.68 4.36
N SER A 23 1.87 5.18 5.16
CA SER A 23 2.15 4.46 6.40
C SER A 23 3.05 3.25 6.14
N CYS A 24 2.76 2.43 5.12
CA CYS A 24 3.59 1.30 4.73
C CYS A 24 4.97 1.70 4.19
N LEU A 25 5.07 2.85 3.50
CA LEU A 25 6.34 3.37 3.01
C LEU A 25 7.24 3.92 4.13
N ASN A 26 6.64 4.39 5.22
CA ASN A 26 7.30 5.01 6.38
C ASN A 26 7.61 4.02 7.51
N GLN A 27 8.13 2.85 7.14
CA GLN A 27 8.53 1.81 8.10
C GLN A 27 10.05 1.82 8.30
N THR A 28 10.51 1.31 9.45
CA THR A 28 11.94 1.14 9.74
C THR A 28 12.59 0.03 8.91
N VAL A 29 11.80 -0.90 8.38
CA VAL A 29 12.27 -1.95 7.46
C VAL A 29 12.66 -1.35 6.10
N SER A 30 13.76 -1.84 5.54
CA SER A 30 14.25 -1.41 4.23
C SER A 30 13.22 -1.68 3.12
N LYS A 31 12.99 -0.68 2.25
CA LYS A 31 12.14 -0.77 1.06
C LYS A 31 12.52 -1.88 0.08
N LYS A 32 13.77 -2.37 0.14
CA LYS A 32 14.22 -3.52 -0.70
C LYS A 32 13.70 -4.87 -0.22
N ARG A 33 13.09 -4.92 0.97
CA ARG A 33 12.62 -6.15 1.63
C ARG A 33 11.12 -6.36 1.55
N TYR A 34 10.36 -5.36 1.09
CA TYR A 34 8.92 -5.50 1.00
C TYR A 34 8.39 -4.93 -0.31
N GLU A 35 7.23 -5.43 -0.70
CA GLU A 35 6.43 -4.91 -1.80
C GLU A 35 5.05 -4.52 -1.28
N ILE A 36 4.44 -3.53 -1.94
CA ILE A 36 3.07 -3.10 -1.65
C ILE A 36 2.26 -3.35 -2.92
N ILE A 37 1.23 -4.18 -2.80
CA ILE A 37 0.26 -4.43 -3.87
C ILE A 37 -1.04 -3.78 -3.47
N VAL A 38 -1.52 -2.86 -4.32
CA VAL A 38 -2.77 -2.15 -4.10
C VAL A 38 -3.82 -2.68 -5.08
N VAL A 39 -4.93 -3.17 -4.54
CA VAL A 39 -6.11 -3.58 -5.32
C VAL A 39 -7.25 -2.63 -4.98
N LYS A 40 -7.63 -1.78 -5.93
CA LYS A 40 -8.74 -0.84 -5.78
C LYS A 40 -9.80 -1.01 -6.86
N ASN A 41 -11.06 -0.81 -6.50
CA ASN A 41 -12.19 -0.83 -7.42
C ASN A 41 -12.77 0.58 -7.66
N PHE A 42 -11.89 1.57 -7.82
CA PHE A 42 -12.25 2.94 -8.15
C PHE A 42 -11.13 3.59 -8.94
N THR A 43 -11.48 4.57 -9.77
CA THR A 43 -10.53 5.41 -10.50
C THR A 43 -10.35 6.74 -9.79
N ASP A 44 -9.23 7.40 -10.09
CA ASP A 44 -9.14 8.82 -9.77
C ASP A 44 -10.08 9.56 -10.72
N GLU A 45 -10.74 10.62 -10.23
CA GLU A 45 -11.66 11.42 -11.05
C GLU A 45 -10.83 12.49 -11.77
#